data_AF-A0A4Q3FGD3-F1
#
_entry.id   AF-A0A4Q3FGD3-F1
#
_cell.length_a   1.000
_cell.length_b   1.000
_cell.length_c   1.000
_cell.angle_alpha   90.00
_cell.angle_beta   90.00
_cell.angle_gamma   90.00
#
_symmetry.space_group_name_H-M   'P 1'
#
loop_
_entity.id
_entity.type
_entity.pdbx_description
1 polymer ?
#
loop_
_entity_poly.entity_id
_entity_poly.type
_entity_poly.pdbx_seq_one_letter_code
_entity_poly.pdbx_strand_id
1 'polypeptide(L)'
;MTQPLYPRDMKGYGRAAPHPHWPGEARIAVQFVINYEEGGENCILHGDAASEAFLSEIVGAAPWPGQRHMNMESIYEYGSRAGYWRLWRMFTERNMPVTVFAVASALARYPEIVGSMQEAGWEIATHGLKWIDYRDTPKERERADILEAIRIQTELTGTRPLGCYQGRTSENTIPLTMEEGGFLYTADVYADELPYWLAGPKGPQLAVPYTLDANDMRFATPQGFNTGEQFFTYLKDSFDTLYSEGETAPKMMSIGLHCRLVGRPGRAAALARFLDYVRSHDRVWVATRLDIARHWIRTQPPKGGYVPSKLPKALFTEVFGRVWEHSPWIAEAAHDAGIGAGHDTAESLHAAILSSMRKGSAEQQKSLLTAHPDLAGKLAAAGELTPESSQEQAGAGLDRLTSDERMRFTALNEAYKARFGIPFIMAVKGATKAQILAGFEARLKNTPEQEHATALAEVEKIALFRLKELLPAG
;
A
#
# COMPACT_ATOMS: atom_id res chain seq x y z
N MET A 1 21.97 34.31 16.96
CA MET A 1 22.02 33.21 15.97
C MET A 1 21.46 31.97 16.65
N THR A 2 20.22 31.60 16.36
CA THR A 2 19.67 30.32 16.82
C THR A 2 20.41 29.21 16.09
N GLN A 3 21.05 28.30 16.82
CA GLN A 3 21.58 27.06 16.21
C GLN A 3 20.45 26.38 15.42
N PRO A 4 20.71 25.91 14.19
CA PRO A 4 19.72 25.13 13.47
C PRO A 4 19.37 23.88 14.28
N LEU A 5 18.07 23.58 14.38
CA LEU A 5 17.58 22.37 15.03
C LEU A 5 18.20 21.14 14.36
N TYR A 6 18.59 20.15 15.17
CA TYR A 6 19.19 18.90 14.68
C TYR A 6 18.16 18.15 13.81
N PRO A 7 18.45 17.86 12.52
CA PRO A 7 17.43 17.41 11.56
C PRO A 7 17.18 15.90 11.57
N ARG A 8 17.74 15.15 12.53
CA ARG A 8 17.60 13.70 12.65
C ARG A 8 16.86 13.34 13.92
N ASP A 9 15.85 12.48 13.79
CA ASP A 9 15.20 11.87 14.94
C ASP A 9 15.98 10.64 15.41
N MET A 10 16.75 10.80 16.48
CA MET A 10 17.49 9.69 17.11
C MET A 10 16.66 8.97 18.18
N LYS A 11 15.46 9.46 18.47
CA LYS A 11 14.59 8.93 19.51
C LYS A 11 13.62 7.91 18.93
N GLY A 12 13.01 8.21 17.79
CA GLY A 12 11.92 7.43 17.21
C GLY A 12 10.84 7.16 18.27
N TYR A 13 10.39 5.91 18.37
CA TYR A 13 9.45 5.48 19.41
C TYR A 13 10.07 5.36 20.82
N GLY A 14 11.39 5.24 20.92
CA GLY A 14 12.07 4.94 22.18
C GLY A 14 11.53 3.67 22.84
N ARG A 15 11.23 3.73 24.15
CA ARG A 15 10.74 2.58 24.92
C ARG A 15 9.27 2.22 24.69
N ALA A 16 8.52 3.05 23.94
CA ALA A 16 7.07 2.96 23.84
C ALA A 16 6.61 2.88 22.38
N ALA A 17 7.06 1.83 21.68
CA ALA A 17 6.59 1.51 20.34
C ALA A 17 5.08 1.20 20.34
N PRO A 18 4.31 1.67 19.35
CA PRO A 18 2.90 1.35 19.25
C PRO A 18 2.71 -0.13 18.94
N HIS A 19 1.68 -0.74 19.53
CA HIS A 19 1.27 -2.08 19.14
C HIS A 19 0.62 -2.01 17.74
N PRO A 20 1.11 -2.75 16.74
CA PRO A 20 0.66 -2.56 15.37
C PRO A 20 -0.70 -3.20 15.07
N HIS A 21 -1.17 -4.12 15.93
CA HIS A 21 -2.42 -4.86 15.75
C HIS A 21 -2.53 -5.50 14.37
N TRP A 22 -1.47 -6.21 13.95
CA TRP A 22 -1.43 -6.85 12.64
C TRP A 22 -2.65 -7.77 12.43
N PRO A 23 -3.17 -7.88 11.19
CA PRO A 23 -4.27 -8.77 10.86
C PRO A 23 -4.03 -10.20 11.35
N GLY A 24 -5.10 -10.87 11.80
CA GLY A 24 -5.02 -12.23 12.33
C GLY A 24 -4.23 -12.36 13.63
N GLU A 25 -4.10 -11.26 14.39
CA GLU A 25 -3.28 -11.17 15.60
C GLU A 25 -1.83 -11.62 15.36
N ALA A 26 -1.30 -11.32 14.17
CA ALA A 26 0.02 -11.78 13.79
C ALA A 26 1.10 -11.22 14.72
N ARG A 27 2.02 -12.10 15.14
CA ARG A 27 3.18 -11.76 15.96
C ARG A 27 4.26 -11.04 15.16
N ILE A 28 4.27 -11.26 13.86
CA ILE A 28 5.21 -10.62 12.93
C ILE A 28 4.53 -10.40 11.57
N ALA A 29 4.81 -9.25 10.96
CA ALA A 29 4.51 -8.99 9.56
C ALA A 29 5.78 -9.24 8.72
N VAL A 30 5.77 -10.25 7.84
CA VAL A 30 6.91 -10.58 6.97
C VAL A 30 6.66 -10.02 5.58
N GLN A 31 7.62 -9.26 5.06
CA GLN A 31 7.49 -8.54 3.81
C GLN A 31 8.67 -8.87 2.88
N PHE A 32 8.37 -9.58 1.79
CA PHE A 32 9.37 -9.94 0.77
C PHE A 32 9.42 -8.90 -0.34
N VAL A 33 10.62 -8.36 -0.60
CA VAL A 33 10.88 -7.39 -1.67
C VAL A 33 11.72 -8.03 -2.76
N ILE A 34 11.23 -8.04 -3.99
CA ILE A 34 12.04 -8.38 -5.16
C ILE A 34 12.42 -7.10 -5.89
N ASN A 35 13.70 -6.81 -5.97
CA ASN A 35 14.24 -5.71 -6.76
C ASN A 35 14.35 -6.18 -8.22
N TYR A 36 13.74 -5.43 -9.12
CA TYR A 36 13.82 -5.62 -10.57
C TYR A 36 14.53 -4.41 -11.18
N GLU A 37 15.83 -4.57 -11.38
CA GLU A 37 16.76 -3.49 -11.73
C GLU A 37 17.46 -3.78 -13.05
N GLU A 38 17.41 -5.03 -13.51
CA GLU A 38 18.09 -5.55 -14.69
C GLU A 38 17.61 -4.90 -15.99
N GLY A 39 18.50 -4.14 -16.63
CA GLY A 39 18.22 -3.25 -17.76
C GLY A 39 18.10 -1.77 -17.36
N GLY A 40 18.13 -1.45 -16.08
CA GLY A 40 18.06 -0.08 -15.54
C GLY A 40 19.35 0.39 -14.86
N GLU A 41 20.36 -0.48 -14.74
CA GLU A 41 21.68 -0.20 -14.16
C GLU A 41 22.57 0.71 -15.01
N ASN A 42 23.74 1.07 -14.49
CA ASN A 42 24.70 1.88 -15.25
C ASN A 42 25.19 1.15 -16.51
N CYS A 43 24.98 1.77 -17.66
CA CYS A 43 25.53 1.30 -18.93
C CYS A 43 25.65 2.46 -19.92
N ILE A 44 26.73 2.47 -20.72
CA ILE A 44 26.90 3.51 -21.75
C ILE A 44 25.77 3.48 -22.80
N LEU A 45 25.13 2.31 -22.99
CA LEU A 45 23.94 2.17 -23.84
C LEU A 45 22.70 2.88 -23.26
N HIS A 46 22.72 3.19 -21.96
CA HIS A 46 21.67 3.90 -21.23
C HIS A 46 22.01 5.39 -21.05
N GLY A 47 23.09 5.86 -21.69
CA GLY A 47 23.58 7.23 -21.58
C GLY A 47 24.45 7.51 -20.35
N ASP A 48 24.90 6.48 -19.63
CA ASP A 48 25.78 6.65 -18.46
C ASP A 48 27.25 6.83 -18.86
N ALA A 49 28.04 7.41 -17.96
CA ALA A 49 29.46 7.67 -18.19
C ALA A 49 30.34 6.40 -18.14
N ALA A 50 29.86 5.32 -17.52
CA ALA A 50 30.63 4.10 -17.30
C ALA A 50 29.72 2.86 -17.18
N SER A 51 30.33 1.68 -17.22
CA SER A 51 29.65 0.41 -16.90
C SER A 51 29.27 0.31 -15.42
N GLU A 52 28.29 -0.54 -15.10
CA GLU A 52 27.97 -0.94 -13.74
C GLU A 52 29.14 -1.65 -13.03
N ALA A 53 29.14 -1.55 -11.70
CA ALA A 53 30.13 -2.12 -10.81
C ALA A 53 29.52 -2.68 -9.50
N PHE A 54 28.25 -2.41 -9.23
CA PHE A 54 27.59 -2.76 -7.98
C PHE A 54 26.76 -4.05 -8.09
N LEU A 55 26.60 -4.74 -6.96
CA LEU A 55 25.78 -5.95 -6.77
C LEU A 55 25.83 -6.98 -7.91
N SER A 56 27.03 -7.56 -8.11
CA SER A 56 27.27 -8.64 -9.06
C SER A 56 28.19 -9.71 -8.45
N GLU A 57 28.45 -10.78 -9.19
CA GLU A 57 29.44 -11.80 -8.79
C GLU A 57 30.89 -11.26 -8.78
N ILE A 58 31.14 -10.11 -9.40
CA ILE A 58 32.46 -9.47 -9.46
C ILE A 58 32.59 -8.51 -8.28
N VAL A 59 32.74 -9.06 -7.08
CA VAL A 59 32.89 -8.25 -5.86
C VAL A 59 34.16 -7.40 -5.96
N GLY A 60 34.01 -6.09 -5.80
CA GLY A 60 35.11 -5.13 -5.98
C GLY A 60 35.33 -4.69 -7.43
N ALA A 61 34.39 -4.95 -8.35
CA ALA A 61 34.41 -4.35 -9.67
C ALA A 61 34.52 -2.82 -9.59
N ALA A 62 35.24 -2.24 -10.55
CA ALA A 62 35.28 -0.80 -10.77
C ALA A 62 34.49 -0.46 -12.04
N PRO A 63 33.78 0.68 -12.08
CA PRO A 63 33.15 1.16 -13.32
C PRO A 63 34.20 1.34 -14.41
N TRP A 64 33.88 0.98 -15.65
CA TRP A 64 34.76 1.20 -16.82
C TRP A 64 34.30 2.44 -17.59
N PRO A 65 35.00 3.59 -17.49
CA PRO A 65 34.57 4.83 -18.15
C PRO A 65 34.54 4.68 -19.67
N GLY A 66 33.45 5.14 -20.29
CA GLY A 66 33.25 5.13 -21.75
C GLY A 66 33.20 3.73 -22.37
N GLN A 67 33.07 2.67 -21.57
CA GLN A 67 33.16 1.29 -22.02
C GLN A 67 32.02 0.44 -21.47
N ARG A 68 31.72 -0.62 -22.21
CA ARG A 68 30.85 -1.71 -21.78
C ARG A 68 31.65 -2.75 -21.01
N HIS A 69 31.03 -3.33 -19.99
CA HIS A 69 31.62 -4.43 -19.21
C HIS A 69 30.81 -5.70 -19.46
N MET A 70 31.20 -6.46 -20.47
CA MET A 70 30.42 -7.60 -20.98
C MET A 70 30.07 -8.65 -19.91
N ASN A 71 31.00 -8.93 -18.98
CA ASN A 71 30.72 -9.84 -17.87
C ASN A 71 29.62 -9.28 -16.96
N MET A 72 29.70 -7.99 -16.60
CA MET A 72 28.70 -7.32 -15.77
C MET A 72 27.33 -7.35 -16.44
N GLU A 73 27.24 -6.95 -17.70
CA GLU A 73 25.98 -6.96 -18.45
C GLU A 73 25.36 -8.36 -18.47
N SER A 74 26.15 -9.41 -18.76
CA SER A 74 25.65 -10.79 -18.76
C SER A 74 25.22 -11.30 -17.38
N ILE A 75 25.80 -10.79 -16.29
CA ILE A 75 25.37 -11.09 -14.92
C ILE A 75 24.01 -10.48 -14.64
N TYR A 76 23.78 -9.24 -15.07
CA TYR A 76 22.48 -8.57 -14.97
C TYR A 76 21.43 -9.26 -15.85
N GLU A 77 21.76 -9.60 -17.09
CA GLU A 77 20.88 -10.37 -17.98
C GLU A 77 20.39 -11.68 -17.35
N TYR A 78 21.19 -12.34 -16.51
CA TYR A 78 20.72 -13.53 -15.79
C TYR A 78 19.50 -13.26 -14.91
N GLY A 79 19.45 -12.10 -14.25
CA GLY A 79 18.35 -11.75 -13.36
C GLY A 79 17.02 -11.66 -14.12
N SER A 80 16.96 -10.90 -15.20
CA SER A 80 15.74 -10.77 -16.02
C SER A 80 15.41 -12.06 -16.79
N ARG A 81 16.41 -12.79 -17.29
CA ARG A 81 16.19 -13.98 -18.14
C ARG A 81 15.83 -15.25 -17.36
N ALA A 82 16.35 -15.42 -16.14
CA ALA A 82 16.26 -16.69 -15.43
C ALA A 82 15.99 -16.54 -13.92
N GLY A 83 16.65 -15.58 -13.28
CA GLY A 83 16.55 -15.35 -11.83
C GLY A 83 15.13 -14.99 -11.39
N TYR A 84 14.54 -13.99 -12.05
CA TYR A 84 13.17 -13.53 -11.82
C TYR A 84 12.18 -14.69 -11.91
N TRP A 85 12.18 -15.45 -13.01
CA TRP A 85 11.23 -16.54 -13.22
C TRP A 85 11.33 -17.66 -12.18
N ARG A 86 12.52 -17.87 -11.61
CA ARG A 86 12.70 -18.80 -10.50
C ARG A 86 12.04 -18.28 -9.23
N LEU A 87 12.22 -16.99 -8.92
CA LEU A 87 11.57 -16.37 -7.76
C LEU A 87 10.05 -16.33 -7.93
N TRP A 88 9.57 -15.93 -9.12
CA TRP A 88 8.15 -15.93 -9.46
C TRP A 88 7.50 -17.27 -9.11
N ARG A 89 8.04 -18.40 -9.61
CA ARG A 89 7.52 -19.73 -9.26
C ARG A 89 7.56 -20.03 -7.77
N MET A 90 8.67 -19.72 -7.09
CA MET A 90 8.80 -20.01 -5.64
C MET A 90 7.73 -19.33 -4.79
N PHE A 91 7.42 -18.07 -5.10
CA PHE A 91 6.45 -17.27 -4.37
C PHE A 91 5.02 -17.59 -4.77
N THR A 92 4.72 -17.76 -6.07
CA THR A 92 3.37 -18.08 -6.54
C THR A 92 2.93 -19.50 -6.14
N GLU A 93 3.81 -20.50 -6.20
CA GLU A 93 3.53 -21.86 -5.71
C GLU A 93 3.20 -21.89 -4.20
N ARG A 94 3.64 -20.87 -3.45
CA ARG A 94 3.40 -20.74 -2.01
C ARG A 94 2.27 -19.76 -1.67
N ASN A 95 1.66 -19.11 -2.66
CA ASN A 95 0.71 -18.02 -2.47
C ASN A 95 1.23 -16.93 -1.52
N MET A 96 2.51 -16.57 -1.66
CA MET A 96 3.13 -15.52 -0.85
C MET A 96 3.17 -14.21 -1.63
N PRO A 97 2.52 -13.14 -1.13
CA PRO A 97 2.57 -11.84 -1.78
C PRO A 97 3.96 -11.22 -1.68
N VAL A 98 4.31 -10.41 -2.68
CA VAL A 98 5.60 -9.73 -2.82
C VAL A 98 5.35 -8.28 -3.21
N THR A 99 6.23 -7.40 -2.76
CA THR A 99 6.40 -6.07 -3.36
C THR A 99 7.59 -6.09 -4.29
N VAL A 100 7.38 -5.72 -5.56
CA VAL A 100 8.44 -5.52 -6.52
C VAL A 100 8.92 -4.07 -6.41
N PHE A 101 10.19 -3.88 -6.11
CA PHE A 101 10.88 -2.59 -6.31
C PHE A 101 11.39 -2.56 -7.74
N ALA A 102 10.59 -1.96 -8.62
CA ALA A 102 10.84 -2.00 -10.05
C ALA A 102 11.44 -0.69 -10.55
N VAL A 103 12.60 -0.77 -11.19
CA VAL A 103 13.21 0.38 -11.88
C VAL A 103 12.44 0.61 -13.18
N ALA A 104 11.96 1.83 -13.40
CA ALA A 104 11.05 2.11 -14.50
C ALA A 104 11.67 1.82 -15.89
N SER A 105 12.95 2.17 -16.08
CA SER A 105 13.66 1.86 -17.33
C SER A 105 13.92 0.36 -17.52
N ALA A 106 14.08 -0.42 -16.45
CA ALA A 106 14.19 -1.87 -16.53
C ALA A 106 12.86 -2.49 -17.01
N LEU A 107 11.73 -2.06 -16.44
CA LEU A 107 10.40 -2.50 -16.90
C LEU A 107 10.14 -2.11 -18.36
N ALA A 108 10.52 -0.91 -18.77
CA ALA A 108 10.34 -0.45 -20.15
C ALA A 108 11.11 -1.29 -21.18
N ARG A 109 12.19 -1.97 -20.78
CA ARG A 109 12.95 -2.87 -21.65
C ARG A 109 12.35 -4.27 -21.75
N TYR A 110 11.54 -4.68 -20.78
CA TYR A 110 10.83 -5.96 -20.81
C TYR A 110 9.38 -5.79 -20.31
N PRO A 111 8.53 -5.05 -21.06
CA PRO A 111 7.21 -4.67 -20.59
C PRO A 111 6.29 -5.85 -20.32
N GLU A 112 6.44 -6.97 -21.05
CA GLU A 112 5.64 -8.17 -20.87
C GLU A 112 5.81 -8.82 -19.48
N ILE A 113 6.91 -8.52 -18.78
CA ILE A 113 7.15 -9.05 -17.43
C ILE A 113 6.11 -8.53 -16.42
N VAL A 114 5.54 -7.34 -16.65
CA VAL A 114 4.52 -6.73 -15.80
C VAL A 114 3.29 -7.62 -15.69
N GLY A 115 2.90 -8.28 -16.79
CA GLY A 115 1.76 -9.19 -16.80
C GLY A 115 1.91 -10.32 -15.77
N SER A 116 3.12 -10.84 -15.58
CA SER A 116 3.37 -11.89 -14.58
C SER A 116 3.31 -11.40 -13.14
N MET A 117 3.67 -10.13 -12.89
CA MET A 117 3.56 -9.51 -11.57
C MET A 117 2.09 -9.25 -11.21
N GLN A 118 1.30 -8.78 -12.18
CA GLN A 118 -0.14 -8.57 -12.04
C GLN A 118 -0.91 -9.88 -11.86
N GLU A 119 -0.57 -10.92 -12.64
CA GLU A 119 -1.13 -12.27 -12.49
C GLU A 119 -0.91 -12.81 -11.07
N ALA A 120 0.28 -12.58 -10.50
CA ALA A 120 0.62 -13.00 -9.14
C ALA A 120 -0.02 -12.12 -8.04
N GLY A 121 -0.71 -11.04 -8.40
CA GLY A 121 -1.26 -10.07 -7.45
C GLY A 121 -0.18 -9.34 -6.63
N TRP A 122 1.02 -9.20 -7.18
CA TRP A 122 2.12 -8.52 -6.50
C TRP A 122 1.97 -7.00 -6.58
N GLU A 123 2.42 -6.31 -5.54
CA GLU A 123 2.57 -4.86 -5.58
C GLU A 123 3.75 -4.48 -6.50
N ILE A 124 3.59 -3.46 -7.34
CA ILE A 124 4.69 -2.86 -8.11
C ILE A 124 4.94 -1.45 -7.58
N ALA A 125 5.96 -1.30 -6.75
CA ALA A 125 6.41 -0.01 -6.23
C ALA A 125 7.54 0.57 -7.09
N THR A 126 7.67 1.90 -7.11
CA THR A 126 8.73 2.53 -7.91
C THR A 126 10.08 2.37 -7.25
N HIS A 127 11.05 1.91 -8.02
CA HIS A 127 12.48 1.91 -7.68
C HIS A 127 13.25 3.02 -8.43
N GLY A 128 12.56 4.12 -8.74
CA GLY A 128 13.09 5.24 -9.51
C GLY A 128 13.21 4.97 -11.02
N LEU A 129 13.70 5.95 -11.77
CA LEU A 129 13.82 5.87 -13.22
C LEU A 129 14.93 4.90 -13.64
N LYS A 130 16.10 5.07 -13.01
CA LYS A 130 17.31 4.27 -13.23
C LYS A 130 17.88 3.81 -11.90
N TRP A 131 18.62 2.71 -11.96
CA TRP A 131 19.37 2.20 -10.82
C TRP A 131 20.76 2.82 -10.78
N ILE A 132 20.85 4.07 -10.31
CA ILE A 132 22.10 4.84 -10.19
C ILE A 132 22.26 5.42 -8.77
N ASP A 133 23.41 6.04 -8.50
CA ASP A 133 23.65 6.78 -7.26
C ASP A 133 23.16 8.23 -7.42
N TYR A 134 22.11 8.60 -6.69
CA TYR A 134 21.52 9.94 -6.74
C TYR A 134 22.24 10.94 -5.82
N ARG A 135 23.21 10.52 -4.99
CA ARG A 135 23.86 11.36 -3.96
C ARG A 135 24.19 12.78 -4.42
N ASP A 136 24.77 12.90 -5.61
CA ASP A 136 25.25 14.16 -6.20
C ASP A 136 24.39 14.66 -7.37
N THR A 137 23.21 14.07 -7.59
CA THR A 137 22.28 14.49 -8.65
C THR A 137 21.63 15.82 -8.30
N PRO A 138 21.60 16.81 -9.22
CA PRO A 138 20.90 18.07 -8.99
C PRO A 138 19.41 17.85 -8.70
N LYS A 139 18.87 18.55 -7.70
CA LYS A 139 17.46 18.44 -7.25
C LYS A 139 16.45 18.41 -8.39
N GLU A 140 16.58 19.29 -9.37
CA GLU A 140 15.62 19.35 -10.49
C GLU A 140 15.73 18.18 -11.44
N ARG A 141 16.93 17.60 -11.59
CA ARG A 141 17.11 16.37 -12.37
C ARG A 141 16.49 15.18 -11.65
N GLU A 142 16.72 15.06 -10.35
CA GLU A 142 16.11 14.00 -9.54
C GLU A 142 14.57 14.09 -9.53
N ARG A 143 14.02 15.31 -9.42
CA ARG A 143 12.58 15.54 -9.57
C ARG A 143 12.06 15.05 -10.91
N ALA A 144 12.74 15.41 -12.01
CA ALA A 144 12.35 14.98 -13.35
C ALA A 144 12.39 13.46 -13.50
N ASP A 145 13.41 12.80 -12.95
CA ASP A 145 13.54 11.35 -12.96
C ASP A 145 12.40 10.67 -12.16
N ILE A 146 12.04 11.20 -10.98
CA ILE A 146 10.90 10.68 -10.18
C ILE A 146 9.60 10.76 -10.99
N LEU A 147 9.32 11.89 -11.61
CA LEU A 147 8.10 12.08 -12.41
C LEU A 147 8.07 11.18 -13.64
N GLU A 148 9.21 11.00 -14.31
CA GLU A 148 9.30 10.12 -15.47
C GLU A 148 9.16 8.64 -15.09
N ALA A 149 9.70 8.22 -13.94
CA ALA A 149 9.50 6.88 -13.42
C ALA A 149 8.01 6.59 -13.16
N ILE A 150 7.29 7.53 -12.54
CA ILE A 150 5.84 7.43 -12.31
C ILE A 150 5.10 7.33 -13.63
N ARG A 151 5.42 8.17 -14.62
CA ARG A 151 4.77 8.16 -15.94
C ARG A 151 4.93 6.80 -16.62
N ILE A 152 6.16 6.32 -16.76
CA ILE A 152 6.47 5.04 -17.42
C ILE A 152 5.76 3.88 -16.71
N GLN A 153 5.84 3.83 -15.38
CA GLN A 153 5.20 2.74 -14.63
C GLN A 153 3.68 2.79 -14.70
N THR A 154 3.08 3.98 -14.72
CA THR A 154 1.64 4.14 -14.92
C THR A 154 1.21 3.61 -16.28
N GLU A 155 1.97 3.92 -17.35
CA GLU A 155 1.70 3.43 -18.70
C GLU A 155 1.82 1.91 -18.81
N LEU A 156 2.84 1.32 -18.17
CA LEU A 156 3.11 -0.11 -18.25
C LEU A 156 2.16 -0.96 -17.39
N THR A 157 1.75 -0.45 -16.23
CA THR A 157 0.96 -1.22 -15.25
C THR A 157 -0.52 -0.84 -15.23
N GLY A 158 -0.92 0.24 -15.91
CA GLY A 158 -2.28 0.78 -15.94
C GLY A 158 -2.67 1.56 -14.68
N THR A 159 -1.83 1.57 -13.64
CA THR A 159 -2.06 2.33 -12.41
C THR A 159 -0.76 2.96 -11.93
N ARG A 160 -0.82 4.07 -11.20
CA ARG A 160 0.40 4.69 -10.67
C ARG A 160 0.99 3.86 -9.51
N PRO A 161 2.32 3.86 -9.32
CA PRO A 161 2.92 3.31 -8.12
C PRO A 161 2.50 4.13 -6.89
N LEU A 162 2.20 3.44 -5.78
CA LEU A 162 1.83 4.06 -4.49
C LEU A 162 2.95 3.97 -3.45
N GLY A 163 3.98 3.17 -3.71
CA GLY A 163 5.19 3.06 -2.91
C GLY A 163 6.42 3.56 -3.65
N CYS A 164 7.37 4.15 -2.92
CA CYS A 164 8.64 4.62 -3.46
C CYS A 164 9.84 4.12 -2.65
N TYR A 165 10.88 3.66 -3.35
CA TYR A 165 12.20 3.36 -2.81
C TYR A 165 13.26 3.76 -3.84
N GLN A 166 14.12 4.74 -3.57
CA GLN A 166 15.22 5.09 -4.49
C GLN A 166 16.48 4.28 -4.20
N GLY A 167 16.70 3.88 -2.95
CA GLY A 167 17.86 3.14 -2.46
C GLY A 167 19.08 4.03 -2.25
N ARG A 168 19.80 4.35 -3.33
CA ARG A 168 20.98 5.23 -3.29
C ARG A 168 20.55 6.68 -3.43
N THR A 169 20.00 7.21 -2.34
CA THR A 169 19.33 8.53 -2.26
C THR A 169 20.28 9.73 -2.29
N SER A 170 19.75 10.89 -2.62
CA SER A 170 20.30 12.21 -2.26
C SER A 170 19.63 12.74 -0.97
N GLU A 171 20.07 13.90 -0.46
CA GLU A 171 19.36 14.61 0.62
C GLU A 171 17.97 15.13 0.21
N ASN A 172 17.69 15.18 -1.10
CA ASN A 172 16.45 15.68 -1.68
C ASN A 172 15.42 14.59 -1.93
N THR A 173 15.79 13.30 -1.96
CA THR A 173 14.90 12.22 -2.39
C THR A 173 13.59 12.16 -1.60
N ILE A 174 13.67 12.11 -0.26
CA ILE A 174 12.48 12.07 0.60
C ILE A 174 11.67 13.37 0.46
N PRO A 175 12.25 14.58 0.57
CA PRO A 175 11.51 15.82 0.29
C PRO A 175 10.80 15.85 -1.06
N LEU A 176 11.45 15.40 -2.14
CA LEU A 176 10.89 15.38 -3.49
C LEU A 176 9.71 14.40 -3.63
N THR A 177 9.83 13.19 -3.05
CA THR A 177 8.74 12.21 -3.06
C THR A 177 7.54 12.69 -2.24
N MET A 178 7.78 13.34 -1.10
CA MET A 178 6.72 13.99 -0.31
C MET A 178 6.08 15.18 -1.03
N GLU A 179 6.87 15.96 -1.78
CA GLU A 179 6.38 17.06 -2.61
C GLU A 179 5.52 16.58 -3.78
N GLU A 180 5.80 15.41 -4.35
CA GLU A 180 4.97 14.80 -5.41
C GLU A 180 3.57 14.44 -4.89
N GLY A 181 3.50 13.85 -3.69
CA GLY A 181 2.26 13.71 -2.90
C GLY A 181 1.30 12.61 -3.37
N GLY A 182 1.72 11.76 -4.30
CA GLY A 182 0.97 10.63 -4.82
C GLY A 182 1.43 9.27 -4.31
N PHE A 183 2.37 9.23 -3.35
CA PHE A 183 2.81 8.02 -2.66
C PHE A 183 2.16 7.86 -1.29
N LEU A 184 1.74 6.65 -0.95
CA LEU A 184 1.28 6.29 0.39
C LEU A 184 2.44 5.99 1.33
N TYR A 185 3.55 5.47 0.82
CA TYR A 185 4.74 5.27 1.63
C TYR A 185 6.06 5.52 0.89
N THR A 186 7.09 5.86 1.65
CA THR A 186 8.51 5.76 1.24
C THR A 186 9.20 4.64 2.03
N ALA A 187 10.16 3.96 1.39
CA ALA A 187 10.98 2.94 2.00
C ALA A 187 12.48 3.30 2.08
N ASP A 188 12.84 4.55 1.77
CA ASP A 188 14.21 5.08 1.85
C ASP A 188 14.67 5.36 3.29
N VAL A 189 14.29 4.49 4.22
CA VAL A 189 14.68 4.55 5.63
C VAL A 189 14.96 3.15 6.16
N TYR A 190 15.88 3.06 7.11
CA TYR A 190 16.36 1.78 7.68
C TYR A 190 16.39 1.82 9.21
N ALA A 191 15.66 2.76 9.82
CA ALA A 191 15.89 3.22 11.18
C ALA A 191 14.92 2.64 12.23
N ASP A 192 14.03 1.73 11.85
CA ASP A 192 13.03 1.16 12.77
C ASP A 192 12.52 -0.21 12.26
N GLU A 193 11.84 -0.94 13.13
CA GLU A 193 11.19 -2.24 12.87
C GLU A 193 9.67 -2.09 12.70
N LEU A 194 9.16 -0.84 12.73
CA LEU A 194 7.77 -0.47 12.50
C LEU A 194 7.68 0.72 11.52
N PRO A 195 6.58 0.83 10.77
CA PRO A 195 6.27 2.06 10.04
C PRO A 195 6.15 3.26 10.98
N TYR A 196 6.49 4.45 10.50
CA TYR A 196 6.37 5.70 11.26
C TYR A 196 6.11 6.91 10.35
N TRP A 197 5.57 7.99 10.91
CA TRP A 197 5.19 9.18 10.15
C TRP A 197 6.34 10.18 10.07
N LEU A 198 6.74 10.53 8.86
CA LEU A 198 7.61 11.66 8.56
C LEU A 198 6.79 12.94 8.42
N ALA A 199 7.28 14.05 8.96
CA ALA A 199 6.73 15.37 8.71
C ALA A 199 7.43 15.99 7.51
N GLY A 200 6.68 16.64 6.61
CA GLY A 200 7.28 17.37 5.51
C GLY A 200 6.37 18.40 4.88
N PRO A 201 6.78 18.97 3.73
CA PRO A 201 6.28 20.26 3.26
C PRO A 201 4.81 20.24 2.85
N LYS A 202 4.29 19.09 2.45
CA LYS A 202 2.89 18.88 2.04
C LYS A 202 2.11 17.97 2.99
N GLY A 203 2.57 17.86 4.24
CA GLY A 203 1.94 17.03 5.26
C GLY A 203 2.73 15.78 5.62
N PRO A 204 2.08 14.82 6.30
CA PRO A 204 2.72 13.59 6.73
C PRO A 204 2.95 12.63 5.56
N GLN A 205 4.06 11.91 5.58
CA GLN A 205 4.34 10.76 4.72
C GLN A 205 4.61 9.55 5.59
N LEU A 206 4.01 8.41 5.29
CA LEU A 206 4.36 7.18 5.97
C LEU A 206 5.73 6.71 5.48
N ALA A 207 6.64 6.47 6.41
CA ALA A 207 7.83 5.68 6.16
C ALA A 207 7.55 4.25 6.58
N VAL A 208 7.76 3.31 5.68
CA VAL A 208 7.81 1.88 5.99
C VAL A 208 9.28 1.51 5.86
N PRO A 209 10.01 1.15 6.94
CA PRO A 209 11.45 0.88 6.84
C PRO A 209 11.80 -0.34 5.99
N TYR A 210 12.93 -0.26 5.29
CA TYR A 210 13.52 -1.36 4.53
C TYR A 210 14.80 -1.88 5.23
N THR A 211 15.55 -2.77 4.57
CA THR A 211 16.72 -3.45 5.14
C THR A 211 17.90 -3.49 4.16
N LEU A 212 19.11 -3.36 4.69
CA LEU A 212 20.38 -3.63 3.99
C LEU A 212 21.13 -4.84 4.59
N ASP A 213 20.55 -5.47 5.61
CA ASP A 213 21.14 -6.56 6.38
C ASP A 213 20.43 -7.90 6.12
N ALA A 214 19.11 -7.97 6.31
CA ALA A 214 18.25 -9.07 5.86
C ALA A 214 18.01 -8.98 4.34
N ASN A 215 19.09 -8.92 3.58
CA ASN A 215 19.09 -8.59 2.17
C ASN A 215 20.13 -9.43 1.42
N ASP A 216 19.73 -10.08 0.33
CA ASP A 216 20.62 -10.92 -0.49
C ASP A 216 21.71 -10.11 -1.21
N MET A 217 21.62 -8.77 -1.26
CA MET A 217 22.70 -7.90 -1.70
C MET A 217 24.01 -8.23 -0.98
N ARG A 218 23.92 -8.75 0.25
CA ARG A 218 25.06 -9.12 1.06
C ARG A 218 25.87 -10.25 0.44
N PHE A 219 25.32 -11.10 -0.44
CA PHE A 219 26.14 -12.04 -1.23
C PHE A 219 27.16 -11.37 -2.16
N ALA A 220 26.96 -10.09 -2.48
CA ALA A 220 27.80 -9.30 -3.39
C ALA A 220 28.50 -8.11 -2.68
N THR A 221 28.67 -8.19 -1.37
CA THR A 221 29.37 -7.16 -0.57
C THR A 221 30.59 -7.74 0.15
N PRO A 222 31.63 -6.92 0.47
CA PRO A 222 32.87 -7.44 1.06
C PRO A 222 32.74 -8.26 2.35
N GLN A 223 31.83 -7.88 3.26
CA GLN A 223 31.62 -8.61 4.51
C GLN A 223 30.76 -9.88 4.33
N GLY A 224 30.00 -9.93 3.23
CA GLY A 224 28.80 -10.68 2.93
C GLY A 224 28.59 -12.14 3.33
N PHE A 225 27.50 -12.70 2.81
CA PHE A 225 27.22 -14.14 2.92
C PHE A 225 28.01 -14.91 1.84
N ASN A 226 28.78 -15.90 2.27
CA ASN A 226 29.53 -16.81 1.41
C ASN A 226 28.67 -18.00 0.93
N THR A 227 27.65 -18.37 1.69
CA THR A 227 26.80 -19.53 1.39
C THR A 227 25.32 -19.24 1.66
N GLY A 228 24.44 -20.01 1.02
CA GLY A 228 23.01 -19.98 1.32
C GLY A 228 22.70 -20.27 2.79
N GLU A 229 23.51 -21.07 3.48
CA GLU A 229 23.30 -21.37 4.90
C GLU A 229 23.38 -20.11 5.76
N GLN A 230 24.40 -19.28 5.56
CA GLN A 230 24.56 -18.05 6.33
C GLN A 230 23.38 -17.08 6.13
N PHE A 231 22.87 -16.98 4.90
CA PHE A 231 21.68 -16.15 4.64
C PHE A 231 20.43 -16.73 5.32
N PHE A 232 20.20 -18.04 5.19
CA PHE A 232 19.08 -18.71 5.86
C PHE A 232 19.15 -18.54 7.38
N THR A 233 20.30 -18.78 8.01
CA THR A 233 20.50 -18.61 9.44
C THR A 233 20.24 -17.16 9.86
N TYR A 234 20.76 -16.17 9.13
CA TYR A 234 20.53 -14.76 9.44
C TYR A 234 19.03 -14.42 9.40
N LEU A 235 18.33 -14.81 8.33
CA LEU A 235 16.89 -14.59 8.21
C LEU A 235 16.10 -15.31 9.31
N LYS A 236 16.46 -16.55 9.62
CA LYS A 236 15.83 -17.34 10.68
C LYS A 236 16.01 -16.67 12.05
N ASP A 237 17.22 -16.24 12.39
CA ASP A 237 17.50 -15.62 13.69
C ASP A 237 16.77 -14.27 13.83
N SER A 238 16.73 -13.47 12.77
CA SER A 238 15.92 -12.24 12.72
C SER A 238 14.43 -12.54 12.90
N PHE A 239 13.90 -13.55 12.19
CA PHE A 239 12.51 -13.96 12.31
C PHE A 239 12.19 -14.43 13.74
N ASP A 240 12.97 -15.34 14.31
CA ASP A 240 12.72 -15.92 15.63
C ASP A 240 12.74 -14.86 16.73
N THR A 241 13.66 -13.89 16.62
CA THR A 241 13.75 -12.76 17.55
C THR A 241 12.48 -11.92 17.51
N LEU A 242 12.10 -11.44 16.32
CA LEU A 242 10.91 -10.59 16.14
C LEU A 242 9.62 -11.34 16.44
N TYR A 243 9.55 -12.62 16.08
CA TYR A 243 8.41 -13.49 16.38
C TYR A 243 8.25 -13.69 17.89
N SER A 244 9.35 -13.93 18.62
CA SER A 244 9.36 -14.02 20.08
C SER A 244 8.88 -12.72 20.73
N GLU A 245 9.45 -11.57 20.35
CA GLU A 245 9.01 -10.25 20.84
C GLU A 245 7.53 -9.98 20.54
N GLY A 246 7.05 -10.48 19.39
CA GLY A 246 5.67 -10.39 18.95
C GLY A 246 4.61 -11.04 19.84
N GLU A 247 5.01 -11.77 20.89
CA GLU A 247 4.07 -12.14 21.96
C GLU A 247 3.45 -10.91 22.63
N THR A 248 4.22 -9.82 22.72
CA THR A 248 3.80 -8.60 23.44
C THR A 248 3.96 -7.32 22.63
N ALA A 249 4.90 -7.27 21.68
CA ALA A 249 5.17 -6.10 20.87
C ALA A 249 5.52 -6.48 19.41
N PRO A 250 4.54 -6.93 18.59
CA PRO A 250 4.75 -7.32 17.19
C PRO A 250 5.46 -6.26 16.36
N LYS A 251 6.26 -6.72 15.39
CA LYS A 251 7.07 -5.90 14.46
C LYS A 251 6.89 -6.33 13.02
N MET A 252 7.53 -5.65 12.08
CA MET A 252 7.69 -6.11 10.71
C MET A 252 9.13 -6.53 10.40
N MET A 253 9.30 -7.42 9.43
CA MET A 253 10.58 -7.85 8.90
C MET A 253 10.57 -7.69 7.37
N SER A 254 11.47 -6.85 6.85
CA SER A 254 11.71 -6.77 5.40
C SER A 254 12.75 -7.81 5.00
N ILE A 255 12.60 -8.41 3.81
CA ILE A 255 13.61 -9.26 3.20
C ILE A 255 13.88 -8.75 1.78
N GLY A 256 15.09 -8.24 1.55
CA GLY A 256 15.52 -7.75 0.24
C GLY A 256 16.08 -8.84 -0.65
N LEU A 257 15.57 -8.94 -1.88
CA LEU A 257 15.94 -9.97 -2.86
C LEU A 257 16.26 -9.31 -4.21
N HIS A 258 17.26 -9.80 -4.94
CA HIS A 258 17.61 -9.31 -6.27
C HIS A 258 17.60 -10.47 -7.28
N CYS A 259 16.98 -10.24 -8.44
CA CYS A 259 16.78 -11.29 -9.44
C CYS A 259 18.10 -11.94 -9.86
N ARG A 260 19.14 -11.13 -10.12
CA ARG A 260 20.49 -11.62 -10.50
C ARG A 260 21.28 -12.31 -9.38
N LEU A 261 20.90 -12.11 -8.11
CA LEU A 261 21.61 -12.65 -6.95
C LEU A 261 20.94 -13.91 -6.41
N VAL A 262 19.92 -13.80 -5.53
CA VAL A 262 19.25 -14.97 -4.93
C VAL A 262 18.53 -15.83 -5.96
N GLY A 263 18.23 -15.29 -7.14
CA GLY A 263 17.76 -16.07 -8.28
C GLY A 263 18.74 -17.16 -8.74
N ARG A 264 20.03 -17.11 -8.38
CA ARG A 264 21.01 -18.17 -8.67
C ARG A 264 20.68 -19.44 -7.86
N PRO A 265 20.80 -20.65 -8.46
CA PRO A 265 20.36 -21.89 -7.81
C PRO A 265 21.02 -22.15 -6.45
N GLY A 266 22.31 -21.83 -6.28
CA GLY A 266 23.02 -22.02 -5.01
C GLY A 266 22.54 -21.14 -3.85
N ARG A 267 21.92 -19.99 -4.15
CA ARG A 267 21.35 -19.06 -3.15
C ARG A 267 19.85 -19.27 -2.99
N ALA A 268 19.15 -19.51 -4.08
CA ALA A 268 17.73 -19.83 -4.14
C ALA A 268 17.31 -20.96 -3.19
N ALA A 269 18.13 -21.99 -3.01
CA ALA A 269 17.85 -23.07 -2.08
C ALA A 269 17.68 -22.59 -0.63
N ALA A 270 18.45 -21.59 -0.21
CA ALA A 270 18.33 -21.01 1.12
C ALA A 270 17.05 -20.19 1.29
N LEU A 271 16.69 -19.41 0.26
CA LEU A 271 15.43 -18.68 0.25
C LEU A 271 14.25 -19.64 0.36
N ALA A 272 14.20 -20.69 -0.45
CA ALA A 272 13.14 -21.70 -0.40
C ALA A 272 12.95 -22.28 1.01
N ARG A 273 14.06 -22.64 1.70
CA ARG A 273 14.01 -23.11 3.09
C ARG A 273 13.44 -22.06 4.04
N PHE A 274 13.79 -20.78 3.87
CA PHE A 274 13.24 -19.71 4.71
C PHE A 274 11.75 -19.47 4.43
N LEU A 275 11.32 -19.49 3.16
CA LEU A 275 9.90 -19.39 2.83
C LEU A 275 9.11 -20.53 3.49
N ASP A 276 9.61 -21.76 3.43
CA ASP A 276 8.97 -22.91 4.07
C ASP A 276 8.99 -22.81 5.61
N TYR A 277 10.05 -22.24 6.19
CA TYR A 277 10.13 -21.95 7.62
C TYR A 277 9.09 -20.92 8.07
N VAL A 278 8.92 -19.83 7.32
CA VAL A 278 7.87 -18.83 7.60
C VAL A 278 6.48 -19.48 7.58
N ARG A 279 6.20 -20.36 6.60
CA ARG A 279 4.91 -21.08 6.52
C ARG A 279 4.66 -22.06 7.66
N SER A 280 5.71 -22.55 8.32
CA SER A 280 5.55 -23.52 9.41
C SER A 280 5.16 -22.87 10.73
N HIS A 281 5.06 -21.54 10.80
CA HIS A 281 4.67 -20.79 11.99
C HIS A 281 3.24 -20.26 11.85
N ASP A 282 2.47 -20.31 12.94
CA ASP A 282 1.17 -19.65 13.03
C ASP A 282 1.34 -18.15 13.30
N ARG A 283 0.25 -17.39 13.14
CA ARG A 283 0.20 -15.95 13.44
C ARG A 283 1.33 -15.16 12.76
N VAL A 284 1.64 -15.49 11.51
CA VAL A 284 2.50 -14.71 10.62
C VAL A 284 1.65 -14.04 9.56
N TRP A 285 1.80 -12.73 9.40
CA TRP A 285 1.19 -12.00 8.29
C TRP A 285 2.22 -11.78 7.20
N VAL A 286 2.14 -12.55 6.11
CA VAL A 286 2.94 -12.28 4.89
C VAL A 286 2.19 -11.24 4.06
N ALA A 287 2.81 -10.09 3.83
CA ALA A 287 2.14 -8.90 3.29
C ALA A 287 2.97 -8.21 2.20
N THR A 288 2.30 -7.48 1.30
CA THR A 288 2.98 -6.43 0.53
C THR A 288 3.28 -5.23 1.43
N ARG A 289 4.17 -4.33 1.00
CA ARG A 289 4.42 -3.07 1.70
C ARG A 289 3.20 -2.16 1.65
N LEU A 290 2.46 -2.17 0.54
CA LEU A 290 1.20 -1.44 0.42
C LEU A 290 0.17 -1.93 1.45
N ASP A 291 0.07 -3.24 1.69
CA ASP A 291 -0.83 -3.78 2.72
C ASP A 291 -0.45 -3.25 4.11
N ILE A 292 0.85 -3.27 4.45
CA ILE A 292 1.37 -2.71 5.71
C ILE A 292 1.08 -1.20 5.80
N ALA A 293 1.31 -0.46 4.71
CA ALA A 293 1.07 0.98 4.67
C ALA A 293 -0.41 1.31 4.91
N ARG A 294 -1.33 0.63 4.21
CA ARG A 294 -2.78 0.80 4.39
C ARG A 294 -3.24 0.41 5.79
N HIS A 295 -2.70 -0.68 6.32
CA HIS A 295 -2.97 -1.09 7.70
C HIS A 295 -2.55 -0.01 8.70
N TRP A 296 -1.35 0.55 8.54
CA TRP A 296 -0.84 1.61 9.42
C TRP A 296 -1.65 2.90 9.31
N ILE A 297 -1.98 3.33 8.09
CA ILE A 297 -2.87 4.48 7.83
C ILE A 297 -4.20 4.31 8.57
N ARG A 298 -4.75 3.09 8.58
CA ARG A 298 -6.03 2.83 9.26
C ARG A 298 -5.92 2.80 10.79
N THR A 299 -4.86 2.22 11.33
CA THR A 299 -4.78 1.84 12.75
C THR A 299 -3.92 2.76 13.60
N GLN A 300 -2.99 3.48 12.98
CA GLN A 300 -1.98 4.31 13.62
C GLN A 300 -1.90 5.67 12.92
N PRO A 301 -2.94 6.53 13.04
CA PRO A 301 -2.92 7.86 12.43
C PRO A 301 -1.73 8.70 12.94
N PRO A 302 -1.30 9.72 12.18
CA PRO A 302 -0.23 10.61 12.63
C PRO A 302 -0.61 11.28 13.95
N LYS A 303 0.40 11.69 14.73
CA LYS A 303 0.18 12.36 16.01
C LYS A 303 -0.70 13.61 15.80
N GLY A 304 -1.81 13.67 16.53
CA GLY A 304 -2.82 14.73 16.37
C GLY A 304 -3.95 14.41 15.38
N GLY A 305 -3.94 13.21 14.78
CA GLY A 305 -4.95 12.77 13.83
C GLY A 305 -4.72 13.32 12.42
N TYR A 306 -5.65 12.99 11.52
CA TYR A 306 -5.64 13.51 10.16
C TYR A 306 -6.14 14.95 10.12
N VAL A 307 -5.40 15.82 9.44
CA VAL A 307 -5.79 17.21 9.14
C VAL A 307 -6.03 17.30 7.64
N PRO A 308 -7.30 17.23 7.17
CA PRO A 308 -7.67 17.12 5.75
C PRO A 308 -6.92 18.09 4.82
N SER A 309 -6.83 19.36 5.21
CA SER A 309 -6.17 20.43 4.43
C SER A 309 -4.67 20.28 4.27
N LYS A 310 -4.04 19.41 5.08
CA LYS A 310 -2.61 19.14 5.06
C LYS A 310 -2.27 17.79 4.45
N LEU A 311 -3.24 17.00 3.99
CA LEU A 311 -2.94 15.69 3.45
C LEU A 311 -2.55 15.77 1.97
N PRO A 312 -1.47 15.08 1.56
CA PRO A 312 -1.19 14.89 0.14
C PRO A 312 -2.29 14.03 -0.50
N LYS A 313 -2.51 14.18 -1.82
CA LYS A 313 -3.67 13.62 -2.52
C LYS A 313 -3.84 12.11 -2.32
N ALA A 314 -2.75 11.33 -2.39
CA ALA A 314 -2.82 9.89 -2.20
C ALA A 314 -3.30 9.53 -0.78
N LEU A 315 -2.70 10.15 0.25
CA LEU A 315 -3.10 9.89 1.63
C LEU A 315 -4.53 10.39 1.92
N PHE A 316 -4.92 11.55 1.38
CA PHE A 316 -6.29 12.05 1.48
C PHE A 316 -7.28 11.05 0.89
N THR A 317 -6.99 10.54 -0.30
CA THR A 317 -7.85 9.57 -1.01
C THR A 317 -7.91 8.24 -0.26
N GLU A 318 -6.80 7.73 0.26
CA GLU A 318 -6.77 6.49 1.04
C GLU A 318 -7.56 6.63 2.35
N VAL A 319 -7.45 7.76 3.05
CA VAL A 319 -8.14 7.99 4.33
C VAL A 319 -9.63 8.26 4.15
N PHE A 320 -10.01 9.11 3.19
CA PHE A 320 -11.38 9.60 3.04
C PHE A 320 -12.16 8.96 1.88
N GLY A 321 -11.50 8.30 0.94
CA GLY A 321 -12.16 7.58 -0.15
C GLY A 321 -12.97 6.38 0.33
N ARG A 322 -12.49 5.69 1.37
CA ARG A 322 -13.19 4.57 2.03
C ARG A 322 -14.53 4.94 2.69
N VAL A 323 -14.76 6.23 2.93
CA VAL A 323 -16.05 6.72 3.46
C VAL A 323 -17.20 6.40 2.50
N TRP A 324 -16.91 6.25 1.20
CA TRP A 324 -17.90 6.21 0.12
C TRP A 324 -18.03 4.86 -0.61
N GLU A 325 -17.78 3.73 0.05
CA GLU A 325 -17.97 2.36 -0.51
C GLU A 325 -17.45 2.18 -1.94
N HIS A 326 -16.18 1.79 -2.07
CA HIS A 326 -15.54 1.55 -3.38
C HIS A 326 -15.62 2.73 -4.37
N SER A 327 -15.91 3.95 -3.90
CA SER A 327 -16.03 5.16 -4.71
C SER A 327 -14.99 6.24 -4.33
N PRO A 328 -13.68 5.94 -4.40
CA PRO A 328 -12.62 6.89 -4.00
C PRO A 328 -12.61 8.17 -4.85
N TRP A 329 -13.16 8.12 -6.07
CA TRP A 329 -13.27 9.27 -6.98
C TRP A 329 -13.93 10.49 -6.34
N ILE A 330 -14.81 10.31 -5.34
CA ILE A 330 -15.49 11.42 -4.65
C ILE A 330 -14.49 12.20 -3.80
N ALA A 331 -13.63 11.48 -3.06
CA ALA A 331 -12.56 12.09 -2.28
C ALA A 331 -11.50 12.74 -3.20
N GLU A 332 -11.13 12.07 -4.29
CA GLU A 332 -10.21 12.64 -5.28
C GLU A 332 -10.74 13.94 -5.86
N ALA A 333 -11.99 13.97 -6.31
CA ALA A 333 -12.63 15.15 -6.86
C ALA A 333 -12.75 16.28 -5.83
N ALA A 334 -12.99 15.96 -4.55
CA ALA A 334 -12.98 16.94 -3.46
C ALA A 334 -11.59 17.53 -3.22
N HIS A 335 -10.54 16.72 -3.25
CA HIS A 335 -9.15 17.18 -3.15
C HIS A 335 -8.79 18.11 -4.32
N ASP A 336 -9.13 17.71 -5.54
CA ASP A 336 -8.91 18.49 -6.76
C ASP A 336 -9.69 19.82 -6.78
N ALA A 337 -10.85 19.86 -6.12
CA ALA A 337 -11.64 21.09 -5.94
C ALA A 337 -11.04 22.07 -4.91
N GLY A 338 -10.03 21.65 -4.13
CA GLY A 338 -9.30 22.48 -3.19
C GLY A 338 -9.78 22.35 -1.74
N ILE A 339 -9.19 21.41 -1.01
CA ILE A 339 -9.39 21.28 0.45
C ILE A 339 -8.44 22.21 1.20
N GLY A 340 -8.95 23.34 1.70
CA GLY A 340 -8.22 24.25 2.60
C GLY A 340 -8.57 24.07 4.09
N ALA A 341 -7.95 24.88 4.96
CA ALA A 341 -8.08 24.80 6.42
C ALA A 341 -9.52 24.92 6.97
N GLY A 342 -10.44 25.52 6.20
CA GLY A 342 -11.87 25.55 6.55
C GLY A 342 -12.55 24.17 6.54
N HIS A 343 -11.90 23.14 5.97
CA HIS A 343 -12.42 21.78 5.82
C HIS A 343 -11.82 20.78 6.83
N ASP A 344 -11.21 21.25 7.91
CA ASP A 344 -10.52 20.36 8.87
C ASP A 344 -11.43 19.75 9.95
N THR A 345 -12.76 19.94 9.85
CA THR A 345 -13.75 19.28 10.71
C THR A 345 -14.59 18.29 9.92
N ALA A 346 -15.22 17.33 10.60
CA ALA A 346 -16.09 16.35 9.96
C ALA A 346 -17.23 17.02 9.18
N GLU A 347 -17.89 18.02 9.75
CA GLU A 347 -18.99 18.74 9.11
C GLU A 347 -18.56 19.54 7.89
N SER A 348 -17.45 20.27 7.96
CA SER A 348 -17.00 21.11 6.84
C SER A 348 -16.38 20.28 5.73
N LEU A 349 -15.64 19.21 6.06
CA LEU A 349 -15.16 18.24 5.07
C LEU A 349 -16.33 17.53 4.39
N HIS A 350 -17.33 17.09 5.17
CA HIS A 350 -18.53 16.44 4.64
C HIS A 350 -19.23 17.32 3.61
N ALA A 351 -19.46 18.60 3.92
CA ALA A 351 -20.05 19.54 2.98
C ALA A 351 -19.24 19.70 1.68
N ALA A 352 -17.91 19.76 1.78
CA ALA A 352 -17.03 19.86 0.61
C ALA A 352 -17.10 18.59 -0.26
N ILE A 353 -16.98 17.40 0.35
CA ILE A 353 -17.01 16.13 -0.37
C ILE A 353 -18.39 15.85 -0.99
N LEU A 354 -19.48 16.21 -0.29
CA LEU A 354 -20.83 16.12 -0.84
C LEU A 354 -21.02 16.97 -2.10
N SER A 355 -20.40 18.14 -2.16
CA SER A 355 -20.42 18.96 -3.38
C SER A 355 -19.86 18.19 -4.58
N SER A 356 -18.79 17.43 -4.38
CA SER A 356 -18.17 16.60 -5.42
C SER A 356 -19.05 15.40 -5.81
N MET A 357 -19.63 14.70 -4.83
CA MET A 357 -20.55 13.59 -5.09
C MET A 357 -21.77 14.03 -5.93
N ARG A 358 -22.36 15.17 -5.58
CA ARG A 358 -23.53 15.73 -6.28
C ARG A 358 -23.22 16.24 -7.69
N LYS A 359 -21.97 16.65 -7.95
CA LYS A 359 -21.49 17.05 -9.29
C LYS A 359 -21.14 15.86 -10.17
N GLY A 360 -21.00 14.66 -9.61
CA GLY A 360 -20.77 13.44 -10.38
C GLY A 360 -21.93 13.15 -11.34
N SER A 361 -21.64 12.42 -12.42
CA SER A 361 -22.66 12.02 -13.40
C SER A 361 -23.70 11.09 -12.77
N ALA A 362 -24.86 10.97 -13.41
CA ALA A 362 -25.90 10.04 -12.96
C ALA A 362 -25.38 8.59 -12.88
N GLU A 363 -24.49 8.19 -13.79
CA GLU A 363 -23.81 6.90 -13.77
C GLU A 363 -22.88 6.74 -12.57
N GLN A 364 -22.11 7.78 -12.22
CA GLN A 364 -21.23 7.76 -11.05
C GLN A 364 -22.04 7.66 -9.74
N GLN A 365 -23.12 8.42 -9.63
CA GLN A 365 -24.03 8.35 -8.48
C GLN A 365 -24.72 7.01 -8.39
N LYS A 366 -25.19 6.45 -9.51
CA LYS A 366 -25.75 5.10 -9.55
C LYS A 366 -24.71 4.06 -9.15
N SER A 367 -23.47 4.18 -9.64
CA SER A 367 -22.36 3.28 -9.29
C SER A 367 -22.10 3.29 -7.78
N LEU A 368 -22.03 4.47 -7.16
CA LEU A 368 -21.92 4.66 -5.72
C LEU A 368 -23.03 3.91 -4.97
N LEU A 369 -24.29 4.09 -5.36
CA LEU A 369 -25.42 3.40 -4.72
C LEU A 369 -25.33 1.89 -4.91
N THR A 370 -24.97 1.41 -6.10
CA THR A 370 -24.83 -0.04 -6.36
C THR A 370 -23.65 -0.68 -5.64
N ALA A 371 -22.62 0.09 -5.30
CA ALA A 371 -21.46 -0.39 -4.57
C ALA A 371 -21.72 -0.60 -3.07
N HIS A 372 -22.81 -0.05 -2.53
CA HIS A 372 -23.18 -0.27 -1.14
C HIS A 372 -23.60 -1.73 -0.90
N PRO A 373 -23.16 -2.36 0.20
CA PRO A 373 -23.60 -3.71 0.49
C PRO A 373 -25.05 -3.74 0.98
N ASP A 374 -25.70 -4.87 0.77
CA ASP A 374 -27.02 -5.15 1.36
C ASP A 374 -26.94 -5.20 2.88
N LEU A 375 -27.93 -4.61 3.55
CA LEU A 375 -28.16 -4.83 4.97
C LEU A 375 -28.52 -6.29 5.21
N ALA A 376 -27.75 -6.97 6.06
CA ALA A 376 -27.86 -8.40 6.34
C ALA A 376 -27.82 -9.32 5.11
N GLY A 377 -27.17 -8.89 4.03
CA GLY A 377 -27.10 -9.65 2.79
C GLY A 377 -25.99 -10.71 2.74
N LYS A 378 -25.75 -11.22 1.53
CA LYS A 378 -24.79 -12.33 1.30
C LYS A 378 -23.36 -11.98 1.71
N LEU A 379 -22.91 -10.75 1.44
CA LEU A 379 -21.59 -10.27 1.88
C LEU A 379 -21.46 -10.27 3.41
N ALA A 380 -22.52 -9.89 4.12
CA ALA A 380 -22.56 -9.94 5.58
C ALA A 380 -22.46 -11.39 6.09
N ALA A 381 -23.18 -12.32 5.45
CA ALA A 381 -23.14 -13.74 5.81
C ALA A 381 -21.79 -14.40 5.51
N ALA A 382 -21.07 -13.93 4.47
CA ALA A 382 -19.74 -14.40 4.10
C ALA A 382 -18.61 -13.73 4.90
N GLY A 383 -18.90 -12.68 5.68
CA GLY A 383 -17.88 -11.88 6.36
C GLY A 383 -17.04 -11.02 5.40
N GLU A 384 -17.59 -10.70 4.23
CA GLU A 384 -16.91 -9.99 3.13
C GLU A 384 -17.30 -8.50 3.05
N LEU A 385 -17.97 -7.97 4.08
CA LEU A 385 -18.28 -6.54 4.16
C LEU A 385 -17.01 -5.71 4.38
N THR A 386 -17.05 -4.45 3.94
CA THR A 386 -16.05 -3.46 4.36
C THR A 386 -16.06 -3.34 5.90
N PRO A 387 -14.91 -3.01 6.53
CA PRO A 387 -14.85 -2.83 7.98
C PRO A 387 -15.88 -1.80 8.49
N GLU A 388 -16.05 -0.70 7.75
CA GLU A 388 -17.01 0.36 8.04
C GLU A 388 -18.46 -0.18 8.02
N SER A 389 -18.85 -0.88 6.95
CA SER A 389 -20.18 -1.51 6.86
C SER A 389 -20.40 -2.59 7.92
N SER A 390 -19.37 -3.37 8.24
CA SER A 390 -19.45 -4.42 9.28
C SER A 390 -19.79 -3.83 10.64
N GLN A 391 -19.09 -2.75 11.03
CA GLN A 391 -19.28 -2.07 12.31
C GLN A 391 -20.67 -1.42 12.40
N GLU A 392 -21.12 -0.76 11.33
CA GLU A 392 -22.45 -0.14 11.26
C GLU A 392 -23.58 -1.17 11.41
N GLN A 393 -23.50 -2.30 10.68
CA GLN A 393 -24.51 -3.34 10.74
C GLN A 393 -24.53 -4.08 12.08
N ALA A 394 -23.37 -4.35 12.68
CA ALA A 394 -23.27 -4.94 14.01
C ALA A 394 -23.89 -4.05 15.10
N GLY A 395 -23.73 -2.72 14.97
CA GLY A 395 -24.34 -1.74 15.88
C GLY A 395 -25.87 -1.77 15.88
N ALA A 396 -26.50 -2.13 14.75
CA ALA A 396 -27.95 -2.29 14.62
C ALA A 396 -28.46 -3.72 14.95
N GLY A 397 -27.56 -4.63 15.34
CA GLY A 397 -27.87 -6.01 15.67
C GLY A 397 -28.19 -6.89 14.46
N LEU A 398 -27.78 -6.49 13.25
CA LEU A 398 -28.00 -7.27 12.02
C LEU A 398 -27.09 -8.51 11.93
N ASP A 399 -26.00 -8.52 12.70
CA ASP A 399 -25.13 -9.67 12.94
C ASP A 399 -25.85 -10.81 13.71
N ARG A 400 -26.92 -10.46 14.43
CA ARG A 400 -27.66 -11.35 15.35
C ARG A 400 -29.13 -11.49 14.94
N LEU A 401 -29.38 -11.72 13.66
CA LEU A 401 -30.72 -12.00 13.14
C LEU A 401 -31.11 -13.46 13.37
N THR A 402 -32.38 -13.68 13.73
CA THR A 402 -33.00 -15.01 13.68
C THR A 402 -33.15 -15.48 12.24
N SER A 403 -33.39 -16.78 12.03
CA SER A 403 -33.64 -17.34 10.70
C SER A 403 -34.81 -16.66 9.99
N ASP A 404 -35.90 -16.39 10.70
CA ASP A 404 -37.10 -15.73 10.14
C ASP A 404 -36.84 -14.27 9.78
N GLU A 405 -36.13 -13.54 10.64
CA GLU A 405 -35.71 -12.17 10.34
C GLU A 405 -34.81 -12.15 9.10
N ARG A 406 -33.83 -13.07 9.02
CA ARG A 406 -32.92 -13.15 7.87
C ARG A 406 -33.65 -13.46 6.57
N MET A 407 -34.62 -14.37 6.58
CA MET A 407 -35.46 -14.65 5.40
C MET A 407 -36.24 -13.39 4.98
N ARG A 408 -36.80 -12.64 5.94
CA ARG A 408 -37.52 -11.40 5.66
C ARG A 408 -36.61 -10.31 5.08
N PHE A 409 -35.43 -10.09 5.65
CA PHE A 409 -34.43 -9.17 5.09
C PHE A 409 -33.99 -9.58 3.68
N THR A 410 -33.79 -10.88 3.44
CA THR A 410 -33.42 -11.39 2.10
C THR A 410 -34.51 -11.09 1.07
N ALA A 411 -35.77 -11.43 1.37
CA ALA A 411 -36.88 -11.18 0.46
C ALA A 411 -37.10 -9.69 0.18
N LEU A 412 -36.94 -8.83 1.20
CA LEU A 412 -37.05 -7.38 1.04
C LEU A 412 -35.90 -6.80 0.19
N ASN A 413 -34.66 -7.24 0.41
CA ASN A 413 -33.53 -6.84 -0.43
C ASN A 413 -33.74 -7.24 -1.89
N GLU A 414 -34.21 -8.47 -2.16
CA GLU A 414 -34.51 -8.94 -3.51
C GLU A 414 -35.60 -8.12 -4.18
N ALA A 415 -36.72 -7.89 -3.49
CA ALA A 415 -37.82 -7.05 -3.99
C ALA A 415 -37.36 -5.61 -4.27
N TYR A 416 -36.49 -5.07 -3.41
CA TYR A 416 -35.97 -3.72 -3.55
C TYR A 416 -35.06 -3.58 -4.77
N LYS A 417 -34.12 -4.50 -4.93
CA LYS A 417 -33.23 -4.55 -6.10
C LYS A 417 -33.99 -4.74 -7.39
N ALA A 418 -34.98 -5.64 -7.40
CA ALA A 418 -35.82 -5.86 -8.58
C ALA A 418 -36.57 -4.59 -9.00
N ARG A 419 -36.99 -3.76 -8.05
CA ARG A 419 -37.75 -2.54 -8.32
C ARG A 419 -36.87 -1.35 -8.70
N PHE A 420 -35.76 -1.13 -8.00
CA PHE A 420 -34.98 0.11 -8.09
C PHE A 420 -33.58 -0.08 -8.70
N GLY A 421 -33.12 -1.32 -8.87
CA GLY A 421 -31.79 -1.62 -9.41
C GLY A 421 -30.63 -1.23 -8.47
N ILE A 422 -30.91 -0.90 -7.21
CA ILE A 422 -29.94 -0.58 -6.17
C ILE A 422 -30.27 -1.34 -4.87
N PRO A 423 -29.29 -1.56 -3.99
CA PRO A 423 -29.50 -2.02 -2.61
C PRO A 423 -30.39 -1.08 -1.80
N PHE A 424 -31.04 -1.60 -0.76
CA PHE A 424 -31.67 -0.75 0.24
C PHE A 424 -30.60 -0.16 1.15
N ILE A 425 -30.43 1.17 1.07
CA ILE A 425 -29.42 1.91 1.82
C ILE A 425 -30.14 2.75 2.87
N MET A 426 -29.74 2.58 4.13
CA MET A 426 -30.24 3.34 5.28
C MET A 426 -29.11 3.52 6.28
N ALA A 427 -28.98 4.71 6.84
CA ALA A 427 -28.07 4.97 7.94
C ALA A 427 -28.57 4.26 9.21
N VAL A 428 -27.92 3.14 9.56
CA VAL A 428 -28.39 2.24 10.63
C VAL A 428 -27.87 2.60 12.03
N LYS A 429 -26.98 3.59 12.16
CA LYS A 429 -26.44 4.03 13.45
C LYS A 429 -27.55 4.55 14.36
N GLY A 430 -27.82 3.83 15.45
CA GLY A 430 -28.90 4.13 16.39
C GLY A 430 -30.29 3.64 15.96
N ALA A 431 -30.40 2.94 14.82
CA ALA A 431 -31.64 2.34 14.35
C ALA A 431 -31.84 0.93 14.91
N THR A 432 -33.11 0.54 15.10
CA THR A 432 -33.52 -0.82 15.46
C THR A 432 -33.89 -1.62 14.22
N LYS A 433 -33.81 -2.96 14.31
CA LYS A 433 -34.29 -3.88 13.25
C LYS A 433 -35.70 -3.55 12.77
N ALA A 434 -36.61 -3.23 13.70
CA ALA A 434 -37.99 -2.86 13.39
C ALA A 434 -38.09 -1.57 12.57
N GLN A 435 -37.28 -0.56 12.88
CA GLN A 435 -37.22 0.69 12.10
C GLN A 435 -36.67 0.45 10.69
N ILE A 436 -35.67 -0.43 10.55
CA ILE A 436 -35.11 -0.79 9.24
C ILE A 436 -36.17 -1.51 8.37
N LEU A 437 -36.86 -2.50 8.94
CA LEU A 437 -37.95 -3.22 8.24
C LEU A 437 -39.10 -2.29 7.85
N ALA A 438 -39.51 -1.38 8.74
CA ALA A 438 -40.51 -0.37 8.41
C ALA A 438 -40.03 0.57 7.29
N GLY A 439 -38.74 0.90 7.27
CA GLY A 439 -38.09 1.66 6.21
C GLY A 439 -38.21 0.99 4.84
N PHE A 440 -37.95 -0.32 4.75
CA PHE A 440 -38.16 -1.11 3.53
C PHE A 440 -39.61 -1.01 3.04
N GLU A 441 -40.57 -1.31 3.92
CA GLU A 441 -42.00 -1.37 3.55
C GLU A 441 -42.55 -0.02 3.09
N ALA A 442 -42.07 1.07 3.69
CA ALA A 442 -42.41 2.41 3.26
C ALA A 442 -41.79 2.74 1.89
N ARG A 443 -40.48 2.51 1.73
CA ARG A 443 -39.71 2.93 0.55
C ARG A 443 -39.96 2.06 -0.68
N LEU A 444 -40.38 0.81 -0.53
CA LEU A 444 -40.86 -0.02 -1.65
C LEU A 444 -42.07 0.59 -2.39
N LYS A 445 -42.76 1.58 -1.80
CA LYS A 445 -43.88 2.30 -2.44
C LYS A 445 -43.42 3.52 -3.24
N ASN A 446 -42.15 3.94 -3.12
CA ASN A 446 -41.59 5.10 -3.83
C ASN A 446 -41.56 4.89 -5.35
N THR A 447 -41.46 5.99 -6.10
CA THR A 447 -40.99 5.96 -7.49
C THR A 447 -39.47 5.79 -7.55
N PRO A 448 -38.90 5.30 -8.66
CA PRO A 448 -37.45 5.18 -8.82
C PRO A 448 -36.69 6.48 -8.58
N GLU A 449 -37.23 7.63 -8.98
CA GLU A 449 -36.61 8.95 -8.81
C GLU A 449 -36.60 9.38 -7.33
N GLN A 450 -37.74 9.21 -6.64
CA GLN A 450 -37.84 9.46 -5.20
C GLN A 450 -36.86 8.58 -4.43
N GLU A 451 -36.74 7.32 -4.85
CA GLU A 451 -35.90 6.36 -4.17
C GLU A 451 -34.42 6.63 -4.41
N HIS A 452 -34.03 6.97 -5.64
CA HIS A 452 -32.66 7.39 -5.92
C HIS A 452 -32.23 8.59 -5.04
N ALA A 453 -33.08 9.61 -4.94
CA ALA A 453 -32.82 10.77 -4.07
C ALA A 453 -32.75 10.39 -2.58
N THR A 454 -33.63 9.49 -2.13
CA THR A 454 -33.64 9.01 -0.74
C THR A 454 -32.39 8.20 -0.43
N ALA A 455 -31.98 7.29 -1.31
CA ALA A 455 -30.78 6.47 -1.15
C ALA A 455 -29.52 7.35 -1.08
N LEU A 456 -29.40 8.36 -1.96
CA LEU A 456 -28.30 9.33 -1.87
C LEU A 456 -28.29 10.03 -0.50
N ALA A 457 -29.43 10.55 -0.03
CA ALA A 457 -29.52 11.20 1.28
C ALA A 457 -29.13 10.29 2.45
N GLU A 458 -29.39 8.98 2.37
CA GLU A 458 -28.92 8.01 3.36
C GLU A 458 -27.40 7.80 3.28
N VAL A 459 -26.82 7.73 2.08
CA VAL A 459 -25.35 7.73 1.90
C VAL A 459 -24.73 9.00 2.49
N GLU A 460 -25.35 10.16 2.32
CA GLU A 460 -24.85 11.42 2.91
C GLU A 460 -24.76 11.31 4.45
N LYS A 461 -25.77 10.72 5.10
CA LYS A 461 -25.78 10.53 6.55
C LYS A 461 -24.71 9.53 7.00
N ILE A 462 -24.59 8.40 6.31
CA ILE A 462 -23.58 7.36 6.57
C ILE A 462 -22.17 7.98 6.47
N ALA A 463 -21.91 8.74 5.41
CA ALA A 463 -20.62 9.39 5.21
C ALA A 463 -20.27 10.35 6.35
N LEU A 464 -21.24 11.13 6.84
CA LEU A 464 -21.01 12.03 7.99
C LEU A 464 -20.66 11.24 9.27
N PHE A 465 -21.33 10.13 9.52
CA PHE A 465 -21.02 9.28 10.69
C PHE A 465 -19.59 8.73 10.64
N ARG A 466 -19.16 8.25 9.46
CA ARG A 466 -17.79 7.76 9.25
C ARG A 466 -16.76 8.87 9.40
N LEU A 467 -17.02 10.05 8.84
CA LEU A 467 -16.10 11.20 9.00
C LEU A 467 -15.93 11.63 10.45
N LYS A 468 -17.00 11.57 11.27
CA LYS A 468 -16.94 11.85 12.72
C LYS A 468 -16.15 10.83 13.52
N GLU A 469 -15.95 9.62 12.99
CA GLU A 469 -15.10 8.60 13.60
C GLU A 469 -13.63 8.77 13.21
N LEU A 470 -13.37 9.31 12.01
CA LEU A 470 -12.02 9.54 11.50
C LEU A 470 -11.38 10.83 11.98
N LEU A 471 -12.18 11.88 12.20
CA LEU A 471 -11.71 13.20 12.63
C LEU A 471 -12.05 13.42 14.10
N PRO A 472 -11.18 14.11 14.87
CA PRO A 472 -11.50 14.50 16.23
C PRO A 472 -12.75 15.39 16.25
N ALA A 473 -13.54 15.29 17.32
CA ALA A 473 -14.62 16.25 17.56
C ALA A 473 -14.00 17.66 17.64
N GLY A 474 -14.47 18.55 16.77
CA GLY A 474 -13.98 19.94 16.66
C GLY A 474 -14.30 20.81 17.87
#